data_AF-A0A6A5AB97-F1
#
_entry.id   AF-A0A6A5AB97-F1
#
_cell.length_a   1.000
_cell.length_b   1.000
_cell.length_c   1.000
_cell.angle_alpha   90.00
_cell.angle_beta   90.00
_cell.angle_gamma   90.00
#
_symmetry.space_group_name_H-M   'P 1'
#
loop_
_entity.id
_entity.type
_entity.pdbx_description
1 polymer ?
#
loop_
_entity_poly.entity_id
_entity_poly.type
_entity_poly.pdbx_seq_one_letter_code
_entity_poly.pdbx_strand_id
1 'polypeptide(L)'
;MDAIILLEGCGHAFHSRCVFEWPLRTCEVCQTPCDSIALVGRCRRMPTSPTSSTMSCRRNWDEVEREYCMLLLDLFKEGSLPLKPGMHLRQTLAMLLNCNPMRITKKFKRQDTLGKQRYAYHATPTGATYKRHVQRQKQLSTLRDAFYWQLKLQSGCAMDLMREAETEFWLTHLVAFASSVGQVISSKIVVVPSTPPTPLPREQKHSVTMKVESPMAIECAVEQY
;
A
#
# COMPACT_ATOMS: atom_id res chain seq x y z
N MET A 1 -4.04 -0.87 3.80
CA MET A 1 -3.03 -1.15 2.76
C MET A 1 -3.34 -0.25 1.59
N ASP A 2 -2.38 -0.08 0.69
CA ASP A 2 -2.58 0.74 -0.49
C ASP A 2 -3.30 -0.05 -1.59
N ALA A 3 -4.03 0.64 -2.47
CA ALA A 3 -4.53 0.02 -3.69
C ALA A 3 -3.33 -0.39 -4.57
N ILE A 4 -3.29 -1.66 -4.97
CA ILE A 4 -2.27 -2.20 -5.87
C ILE A 4 -2.87 -2.29 -7.28
N ILE A 5 -2.10 -1.83 -8.26
CA ILE A 5 -2.39 -1.96 -9.69
C ILE A 5 -1.44 -2.99 -10.31
N LEU A 6 -1.90 -3.70 -11.33
CA LEU A 6 -1.13 -4.66 -12.11
C LEU A 6 -1.19 -4.27 -13.60
N LEU A 7 -0.05 -4.32 -14.28
CA LEU A 7 0.05 -4.09 -15.72
C LEU A 7 -0.02 -5.44 -16.45
N GLU A 8 -1.16 -5.76 -17.07
CA GLU A 8 -1.36 -7.06 -17.71
C GLU A 8 -0.34 -7.36 -18.83
N GLY A 9 0.20 -6.33 -19.49
CA GLY A 9 1.18 -6.47 -20.57
C GLY A 9 2.61 -6.84 -20.14
N CYS A 10 2.98 -6.69 -18.86
CA CYS A 10 4.33 -7.01 -18.38
C CYS A 10 4.40 -7.63 -16.97
N GLY A 11 3.27 -7.82 -16.29
CA GLY A 11 3.20 -8.44 -14.96
C GLY A 11 3.70 -7.57 -13.79
N HIS A 12 4.23 -6.38 -14.04
CA HIS A 12 4.66 -5.47 -12.98
C HIS A 12 3.46 -4.93 -12.18
N ALA A 13 3.61 -4.88 -10.87
CA ALA A 13 2.61 -4.35 -9.95
C ALA A 13 3.16 -3.18 -9.13
N PHE A 14 2.31 -2.19 -8.89
CA PHE A 14 2.67 -0.95 -8.20
C PHE A 14 1.60 -0.62 -7.17
N HIS A 15 1.94 0.06 -6.07
CA HIS A 15 0.92 0.81 -5.35
C HIS A 15 0.47 1.99 -6.23
N SER A 16 -0.81 2.33 -6.25
CA SER A 16 -1.33 3.41 -7.09
C SER A 16 -0.66 4.76 -6.84
N ARG A 17 -0.33 5.08 -5.58
CA ARG A 17 0.40 6.31 -5.23
C ARG A 17 1.89 6.30 -5.61
N CYS A 18 2.45 5.14 -5.95
CA CYS A 18 3.86 5.01 -6.33
C CYS A 18 4.10 5.31 -7.80
N VAL A 19 3.07 5.18 -8.66
CA VAL A 19 3.09 5.74 -10.02
C VAL A 19 3.38 7.23 -9.94
N PHE A 20 4.35 7.70 -10.71
CA PHE A 20 4.80 9.08 -10.75
C PHE A 20 3.89 9.97 -11.57
N GLU A 21 3.43 9.50 -12.73
CA GLU A 21 2.59 10.28 -13.64
C GLU A 21 1.35 9.49 -14.09
N TRP A 22 0.17 10.10 -13.92
CA TRP A 22 -1.09 9.60 -14.45
C TRP A 22 -1.65 10.53 -15.55
N PRO A 23 -2.28 9.97 -16.60
CA PRO A 23 -2.51 8.54 -16.83
C PRO A 23 -1.25 7.79 -17.24
N LEU A 24 -1.08 6.58 -16.70
CA LEU A 24 0.01 5.68 -17.03
C LEU A 24 -0.14 5.19 -18.48
N ARG A 25 0.92 5.36 -19.27
CA ARG A 25 1.02 4.94 -20.69
C ARG A 25 2.10 3.89 -20.95
N THR A 26 3.13 3.85 -20.11
CA THR A 26 4.23 2.88 -20.18
C THR A 26 4.61 2.43 -18.78
N CYS A 27 5.15 1.22 -18.65
CA CYS A 27 5.61 0.69 -17.37
C CYS A 27 6.86 1.45 -16.88
N GLU A 28 6.83 1.99 -15.67
CA GLU A 28 7.98 2.72 -15.08
C GLU A 28 9.23 1.87 -14.85
N VAL A 29 9.12 0.53 -14.94
CA VAL A 29 10.23 -0.42 -14.77
C VAL A 29 10.81 -0.87 -16.11
N CYS A 30 9.96 -1.35 -17.04
CA CYS A 30 10.39 -1.99 -18.28
C CYS A 30 9.93 -1.27 -19.57
N GLN A 31 9.29 -0.10 -19.45
CA GLN A 31 8.83 0.77 -20.54
C GLN A 31 7.82 0.14 -21.52
N THR A 32 7.38 -1.11 -21.29
CA THR A 32 6.29 -1.75 -22.03
C THR A 32 5.04 -0.84 -22.04
N PRO A 33 4.46 -0.53 -23.22
CA PRO A 33 3.21 0.23 -23.30
C PRO A 33 2.07 -0.43 -22.52
N CYS A 34 1.30 0.36 -21.78
CA CYS A 34 0.23 -0.11 -20.91
C CYS A 34 -0.82 0.98 -20.65
N ASP A 35 -1.81 1.10 -21.54
CA ASP A 35 -2.94 2.03 -21.37
C ASP A 35 -4.01 1.55 -20.38
N SER A 36 -4.02 0.24 -20.09
CA SER A 36 -4.94 -0.39 -19.14
C SER A 36 -4.21 -0.89 -17.89
N ILE A 37 -4.86 -0.72 -16.75
CA ILE A 37 -4.43 -1.25 -15.44
C ILE A 37 -5.47 -2.23 -14.90
N ALA A 38 -5.04 -3.33 -14.30
CA ALA A 38 -5.90 -4.20 -13.51
C ALA A 38 -5.79 -3.80 -12.02
N LEU A 39 -6.90 -3.87 -11.26
CA LEU A 39 -6.87 -3.64 -9.82
C LEU A 39 -6.64 -4.97 -9.08
N VAL A 40 -5.64 -5.00 -8.20
CA VAL A 40 -5.36 -6.13 -7.33
C VAL A 40 -6.09 -5.91 -6.00
N GLY A 41 -7.19 -6.62 -5.81
CA GLY A 41 -8.05 -6.49 -4.64
C GLY A 41 -8.36 -7.85 -4.01
N ARG A 42 -8.37 -7.92 -2.67
CA ARG A 42 -8.94 -9.08 -1.98
C ARG A 42 -10.45 -8.94 -1.98
N CYS A 43 -11.13 -9.67 -2.84
CA CYS A 43 -12.59 -9.73 -2.82
C CYS A 43 -13.05 -10.40 -1.50
N ARG A 44 -13.57 -9.61 -0.56
CA ARG A 44 -14.42 -10.09 0.54
C ARG A 44 -15.80 -9.47 0.38
N ARG A 45 -16.83 -10.25 0.74
CA ARG A 45 -18.23 -9.80 0.67
C ARG A 45 -18.39 -8.52 1.50
N MET A 46 -18.96 -7.49 0.88
CA MET A 46 -19.31 -6.22 1.52
C MET A 46 -20.08 -6.47 2.83
N PRO A 47 -19.69 -5.86 3.95
CA PRO A 47 -20.60 -5.65 5.05
C PRO A 47 -21.73 -4.74 4.55
N THR A 48 -22.95 -5.26 4.53
CA THR A 48 -24.15 -4.44 4.34
C THR A 48 -24.23 -3.42 5.47
N SER A 49 -24.38 -2.14 5.10
CA SER A 49 -24.41 -0.93 5.95
C SER A 49 -23.05 -0.29 6.31
N PRO A 50 -22.89 1.03 6.14
CA PRO A 50 -21.72 1.79 6.63
C PRO A 50 -21.85 2.00 8.13
N THR A 51 -21.66 0.93 8.92
CA THR A 51 -21.65 1.05 10.37
C THR A 51 -20.44 1.91 10.78
N SER A 52 -20.72 3.08 11.34
CA SER A 52 -19.74 4.07 11.80
C SER A 52 -18.94 3.58 13.02
N SER A 53 -18.15 2.53 12.86
CA SER A 53 -17.11 2.09 13.79
C SER A 53 -15.83 2.89 13.58
N THR A 54 -15.94 4.22 13.64
CA THR A 54 -14.76 5.07 13.86
C THR A 54 -14.23 4.70 15.24
N MET A 55 -13.16 3.90 15.30
CA MET A 55 -12.48 3.48 16.53
C MET A 55 -11.82 4.69 17.18
N SER A 56 -12.65 5.55 17.78
CA SER A 56 -12.27 6.76 18.48
C SER A 56 -11.67 6.44 19.84
N CYS A 57 -10.62 5.62 19.85
CA CYS A 57 -9.70 5.53 20.96
C CYS A 57 -9.20 6.97 21.25
N ARG A 58 -9.48 7.49 22.45
CA ARG A 58 -9.04 8.83 22.87
C ARG A 58 -7.53 8.81 23.07
N ARG A 59 -6.79 9.05 21.98
CA ARG A 59 -5.33 9.07 21.95
C ARG A 59 -4.79 10.49 21.86
N ASN A 60 -3.79 10.78 22.68
CA ASN A 60 -2.95 11.96 22.52
C ASN A 60 -2.31 11.93 21.12
N TRP A 61 -1.97 13.12 20.60
CA TRP A 61 -1.24 13.20 19.34
C TRP A 61 0.22 12.82 19.60
N ASP A 62 0.61 11.67 19.10
CA ASP A 62 2.01 11.25 19.13
C ASP A 62 2.85 11.99 18.07
N GLU A 63 4.17 11.91 18.20
CA GLU A 63 5.12 12.45 17.25
C GLU A 63 5.01 11.72 15.90
N VAL A 64 4.96 10.38 15.88
CA VAL A 64 4.87 9.60 14.64
C VAL A 64 3.55 9.89 13.91
N GLU A 65 2.45 9.99 14.66
CA GLU A 65 1.14 10.37 14.12
C GLU A 65 1.12 11.82 13.58
N ARG A 66 1.85 12.74 14.23
CA ARG A 66 2.02 14.12 13.77
C ARG A 66 2.81 14.19 12.47
N GLU A 67 3.95 13.53 12.38
CA GLU A 67 4.77 13.48 11.17
C GLU A 67 4.01 12.86 9.99
N TYR A 68 3.34 11.72 10.22
CA TYR A 68 2.50 11.07 9.22
C TYR A 68 1.37 11.99 8.72
N CYS A 69 0.69 12.68 9.64
CA CYS A 69 -0.35 13.67 9.29
C CYS A 69 0.19 14.85 8.47
N MET A 70 1.39 15.34 8.79
CA MET A 70 2.01 16.46 8.06
C MET A 70 2.45 16.03 6.65
N LEU A 71 3.03 14.84 6.49
CA LEU A 71 3.40 14.32 5.17
C LEU A 71 2.15 14.10 4.29
N LEU A 72 1.07 13.57 4.85
CA LEU A 72 -0.22 13.46 4.16
C LEU A 72 -0.78 14.83 3.74
N LEU A 73 -0.70 15.83 4.63
CA LEU A 73 -1.12 17.20 4.36
C LEU A 73 -0.33 17.81 3.18
N ASP A 74 0.98 17.60 3.14
CA ASP A 74 1.83 18.12 2.07
C ASP A 74 1.58 17.43 0.74
N LEU A 75 1.47 16.09 0.72
CA LEU A 75 1.14 15.33 -0.50
C LEU A 75 -0.25 15.69 -1.05
N PHE A 76 -1.21 15.94 -0.16
CA PHE A 76 -2.54 16.42 -0.55
C PHE A 76 -2.51 17.84 -1.14
N LYS A 77 -1.67 18.73 -0.62
CA LYS A 77 -1.46 20.09 -1.17
C LYS A 77 -0.71 20.07 -2.50
N GLU A 78 0.24 19.14 -2.62
CA GLU A 78 1.06 18.95 -3.82
C GLU A 78 0.26 18.34 -4.98
N GLY A 79 -0.84 17.65 -4.72
CA GLY A 79 -1.69 17.06 -5.75
C GLY A 79 -1.13 15.76 -6.35
N SER A 80 -0.19 15.10 -5.67
CA SER A 80 0.56 13.92 -6.14
C SER A 80 -0.03 12.57 -5.70
N LEU A 81 -1.26 12.57 -5.18
CA LEU A 81 -1.99 11.36 -4.76
C LEU A 81 -3.05 10.94 -5.81
N PRO A 82 -3.31 9.64 -6.00
CA PRO A 82 -4.35 9.13 -6.90
C PRO A 82 -5.73 9.21 -6.22
N LEU A 83 -6.14 10.43 -5.85
CA LEU A 83 -7.38 10.74 -5.15
C LEU A 83 -8.37 11.45 -6.08
N LYS A 84 -9.66 11.21 -5.85
CA LYS A 84 -10.72 11.88 -6.61
C LYS A 84 -10.61 13.41 -6.46
N PRO A 85 -10.61 14.19 -7.54
CA PRO A 85 -10.67 15.64 -7.47
C PRO A 85 -11.87 16.15 -6.64
N GLY A 86 -11.67 17.24 -5.90
CA GLY A 86 -12.70 17.89 -5.11
C GLY A 86 -12.94 17.32 -3.70
N MET A 87 -12.23 16.25 -3.29
CA MET A 87 -12.28 15.71 -1.91
C MET A 87 -11.87 16.74 -0.86
N HIS A 88 -12.42 16.68 0.35
CA HIS A 88 -12.05 17.60 1.43
C HIS A 88 -10.84 17.06 2.21
N LEU A 89 -9.83 17.92 2.41
CA LEU A 89 -8.61 17.61 3.14
C LEU A 89 -8.89 17.05 4.53
N ARG A 90 -9.76 17.72 5.29
CA ARG A 90 -10.15 17.28 6.65
C ARG A 90 -10.71 15.85 6.67
N GLN A 91 -11.55 15.49 5.70
CA GLN A 91 -12.15 14.15 5.64
C GLN A 91 -11.10 13.10 5.25
N THR A 92 -10.21 13.44 4.31
CA THR A 92 -9.10 12.58 3.87
C THR A 92 -8.17 12.24 5.03
N LEU A 93 -7.70 13.24 5.78
CA LEU A 93 -6.85 13.03 6.96
C LEU A 93 -7.57 12.24 8.06
N ALA A 94 -8.87 12.51 8.29
CA ALA A 94 -9.67 11.80 9.27
C ALA A 94 -9.78 10.30 8.95
N MET A 95 -10.02 9.93 7.69
CA MET A 95 -10.07 8.55 7.22
C MET A 95 -8.72 7.84 7.40
N LEU A 96 -7.62 8.42 6.88
CA LEU A 96 -6.30 7.78 6.90
C LEU A 96 -5.74 7.62 8.33
N LEU A 97 -5.97 8.62 9.19
CA LEU A 97 -5.63 8.55 10.62
C LEU A 97 -6.66 7.78 11.47
N ASN A 98 -7.72 7.26 10.85
CA ASN A 98 -8.82 6.52 11.48
C ASN A 98 -9.37 7.24 12.73
N CYS A 99 -9.71 8.52 12.57
CA CYS A 99 -10.15 9.37 13.67
C CYS A 99 -11.30 10.31 13.26
N ASN A 100 -12.01 10.88 14.23
CA ASN A 100 -13.10 11.80 13.92
C ASN A 100 -12.57 13.12 13.29
N PRO A 101 -13.21 13.67 12.23
CA PRO A 101 -12.83 14.95 11.61
C PRO A 101 -12.60 16.13 12.57
N MET A 102 -13.31 16.15 13.70
CA MET A 102 -13.12 17.17 14.74
C MET A 102 -11.78 17.06 15.46
N ARG A 103 -11.11 15.90 15.49
CA ARG A 103 -9.74 15.76 16.01
C ARG A 103 -8.74 16.52 15.14
N ILE A 104 -8.91 16.45 13.82
CA ILE A 104 -8.14 17.23 12.85
C ILE A 104 -8.39 18.72 13.06
N THR A 105 -9.66 19.18 13.02
CA THR A 105 -9.99 20.60 13.26
C THR A 105 -9.50 21.10 14.62
N LYS A 106 -9.56 20.28 15.69
CA LYS A 106 -9.04 20.66 17.02
C LYS A 106 -7.51 20.76 17.08
N LYS A 107 -6.76 19.92 16.36
CA LYS A 107 -5.30 19.98 16.30
C LYS A 107 -4.81 21.21 15.53
N PHE A 108 -5.47 21.51 14.42
CA PHE A 108 -5.07 22.55 13.48
C PHE A 108 -5.95 23.81 13.56
N LYS A 109 -6.48 24.18 14.74
CA LYS A 109 -7.37 25.35 14.92
C LYS A 109 -6.81 26.67 14.37
N ARG A 110 -5.48 26.84 14.36
CA ARG A 110 -4.81 28.04 13.82
C ARG A 110 -4.74 28.07 12.28
N GLN A 111 -5.19 27.01 11.60
CA GLN A 111 -5.17 26.86 10.14
C GLN A 111 -6.62 26.71 9.63
N ASP A 112 -7.39 27.81 9.71
CA ASP A 112 -8.84 27.88 9.44
C ASP A 112 -9.26 27.35 8.04
N THR A 113 -8.31 27.30 7.10
CA THR A 113 -8.56 26.90 5.71
C THR A 113 -8.72 25.39 5.50
N LEU A 114 -8.33 24.52 6.45
CA LEU A 114 -8.29 23.06 6.24
C LEU A 114 -9.65 22.41 5.95
N GLY A 115 -10.75 22.99 6.44
CA GLY A 115 -12.10 22.52 6.12
C GLY A 115 -12.56 22.91 4.70
N LYS A 116 -12.04 24.04 4.21
CA LYS A 116 -12.37 24.66 2.92
C LYS A 116 -11.49 24.10 1.79
N GLN A 117 -10.28 23.61 2.11
CA GLN A 117 -9.35 23.08 1.12
C GLN A 117 -9.87 21.79 0.47
N ARG A 118 -9.94 21.81 -0.86
CA ARG A 118 -10.33 20.68 -1.71
C ARG A 118 -9.12 20.11 -2.44
N TYR A 119 -9.18 18.83 -2.77
CA TYR A 119 -8.13 18.16 -3.54
C TYR A 119 -8.15 18.59 -5.00
N ALA A 120 -6.99 18.87 -5.55
CA ALA A 120 -6.76 18.99 -6.99
C ALA A 120 -5.57 18.08 -7.32
N TYR A 121 -5.70 17.29 -8.39
CA TYR A 121 -4.60 16.49 -8.89
C TYR A 121 -3.69 17.34 -9.78
N HIS A 122 -2.39 17.15 -9.62
CA HIS A 122 -1.35 17.79 -10.42
C HIS A 122 -0.40 16.70 -10.89
N ALA A 123 -0.37 16.42 -12.20
CA ALA A 123 0.43 15.32 -12.76
C ALA A 123 1.93 15.52 -12.54
N THR A 124 2.41 16.74 -12.74
CA THR A 124 3.80 17.14 -12.48
C THR A 124 3.81 18.42 -11.63
N PRO A 125 3.70 18.29 -10.29
CA PRO A 125 3.76 19.45 -9.38
C PRO A 125 5.08 20.22 -9.53
N THR A 126 5.08 21.52 -9.23
CA THR A 126 6.30 22.35 -9.34
C THR A 126 7.45 21.78 -8.51
N GLY A 127 8.56 21.40 -9.16
CA GLY A 127 9.70 20.76 -8.49
C GLY A 127 9.47 19.28 -8.13
N ALA A 128 8.46 18.62 -8.72
CA ALA A 128 8.36 17.16 -8.68
C ALA A 128 9.43 16.53 -9.59
N THR A 129 10.14 15.56 -9.04
CA THR A 129 11.05 14.68 -9.78
C THR A 129 10.76 13.26 -9.37
N TYR A 130 10.98 12.28 -10.26
CA TYR A 130 10.78 10.86 -9.96
C TYR A 130 11.48 10.44 -8.65
N LYS A 131 12.73 10.88 -8.44
CA LYS A 131 13.50 10.63 -7.21
C LYS A 131 12.81 11.21 -5.95
N ARG A 132 12.31 12.45 -6.02
CA ARG A 132 11.62 13.11 -4.90
C ARG A 132 10.28 12.42 -4.59
N HIS A 133 9.54 12.01 -5.61
CA HIS A 133 8.29 11.24 -5.47
C HIS A 133 8.54 9.90 -4.78
N VAL A 134 9.42 9.06 -5.33
CA VAL A 134 9.75 7.74 -4.76
C VAL A 134 10.19 7.86 -3.30
N GLN A 135 11.03 8.86 -2.97
CA GLN A 135 11.44 9.12 -1.58
C GLN A 135 10.26 9.50 -0.68
N ARG A 136 9.35 10.38 -1.13
CA ARG A 136 8.15 10.79 -0.38
C ARG A 136 7.17 9.63 -0.16
N GLN A 137 6.96 8.77 -1.17
CA GLN A 137 6.11 7.59 -1.03
C GLN A 137 6.73 6.53 -0.11
N LYS A 138 8.06 6.38 -0.10
CA LYS A 138 8.78 5.54 0.87
C LYS A 138 8.60 6.07 2.29
N GLN A 139 8.84 7.37 2.51
CA GLN A 139 8.60 8.03 3.81
C GLN A 139 7.16 7.85 4.30
N LEU A 140 6.17 8.00 3.42
CA LEU A 140 4.75 7.81 3.75
C LEU A 140 4.46 6.39 4.23
N SER A 141 5.08 5.39 3.59
CA SER A 141 4.95 3.98 3.98
C SER A 141 5.58 3.73 5.35
N THR A 142 6.81 4.19 5.57
CA THR A 142 7.51 4.07 6.86
C THR A 142 6.73 4.72 8.00
N LEU A 143 6.25 5.95 7.81
CA LEU A 143 5.48 6.68 8.82
C LEU A 143 4.12 6.05 9.10
N ARG A 144 3.40 5.56 8.08
CA ARG A 144 2.16 4.79 8.28
C ARG A 144 2.43 3.53 9.09
N ASP A 145 3.44 2.75 8.72
CA ASP A 145 3.67 1.45 9.35
C ASP A 145 4.17 1.62 10.80
N ALA A 146 4.95 2.66 11.08
CA ALA A 146 5.33 3.05 12.44
C ALA A 146 4.13 3.56 13.27
N PHE A 147 3.27 4.41 12.70
CA PHE A 147 2.02 4.85 13.32
C PHE A 147 1.13 3.64 13.68
N TYR A 148 0.95 2.73 12.73
CA TYR A 148 0.17 1.51 12.89
C TYR A 148 0.75 0.56 13.95
N TRP A 149 2.07 0.42 14.02
CA TRP A 149 2.75 -0.32 15.09
C TRP A 149 2.46 0.28 16.47
N GLN A 150 2.55 1.61 16.59
CA GLN A 150 2.27 2.32 17.83
C GLN A 150 0.80 2.19 18.25
N LEU A 151 -0.15 2.24 17.32
CA LEU A 151 -1.57 2.03 17.63
C LEU A 151 -1.84 0.65 18.23
N LYS A 152 -1.22 -0.39 17.65
CA LYS A 152 -1.29 -1.76 18.18
C LYS A 152 -0.85 -1.83 19.63
N LEU A 153 0.28 -1.17 19.96
CA LEU A 153 0.84 -1.14 21.31
C LEU A 153 -0.02 -0.34 22.31
N GLN A 154 -0.52 0.83 21.91
CA GLN A 154 -1.27 1.73 22.80
C GLN A 154 -2.72 1.30 23.06
N SER A 155 -3.36 0.62 22.11
CA SER A 155 -4.83 0.46 22.12
C SER A 155 -5.33 -0.98 21.94
N GLY A 156 -4.46 -1.94 21.61
CA GLY A 156 -4.87 -3.31 21.28
C GLY A 156 -5.80 -3.41 20.08
N CYS A 157 -6.00 -2.32 19.32
CA CYS A 157 -6.97 -2.25 18.24
C CYS A 157 -6.61 -3.24 17.12
N ALA A 158 -7.63 -3.85 16.51
CA ALA A 158 -7.47 -4.75 15.39
C ALA A 158 -6.90 -4.00 14.17
N MET A 159 -5.58 -4.10 14.00
CA MET A 159 -4.84 -3.42 12.94
C MET A 159 -5.33 -3.78 11.53
N ASP A 160 -5.89 -4.97 11.38
CA ASP A 160 -6.41 -5.45 10.10
C ASP A 160 -7.66 -4.68 9.67
N LEU A 161 -8.57 -4.34 10.59
CA LEU A 161 -9.74 -3.49 10.29
C LEU A 161 -9.31 -2.09 9.81
N MET A 162 -8.28 -1.51 10.43
CA MET A 162 -7.73 -0.21 10.03
C MET A 162 -7.08 -0.27 8.64
N ARG A 163 -6.32 -1.35 8.39
CA ARG A 163 -5.70 -1.62 7.08
C ARG A 163 -6.77 -1.88 6.01
N GLU A 164 -7.86 -2.55 6.33
CA GLU A 164 -8.99 -2.80 5.42
C GLU A 164 -9.71 -1.50 5.07
N ALA A 165 -10.04 -0.66 6.06
CA ALA A 165 -10.66 0.65 5.84
C ALA A 165 -9.78 1.59 4.99
N GLU A 166 -8.46 1.59 5.21
CA GLU A 166 -7.49 2.32 4.38
C GLU A 166 -7.48 1.78 2.93
N THR A 167 -7.57 0.45 2.75
CA THR A 167 -7.57 -0.18 1.42
C THR A 167 -8.83 0.17 0.64
N GLU A 168 -9.99 0.09 1.27
CA GLU A 168 -11.27 0.41 0.66
C GLU A 168 -11.34 1.90 0.27
N PHE A 169 -10.80 2.78 1.11
CA PHE A 169 -10.62 4.20 0.82
C PHE A 169 -9.75 4.40 -0.44
N TRP A 170 -8.56 3.82 -0.50
CA TRP A 170 -7.67 3.97 -1.66
C TRP A 170 -8.26 3.36 -2.94
N LEU A 171 -8.92 2.20 -2.88
CA LEU A 171 -9.57 1.58 -4.04
C LEU A 171 -10.73 2.43 -4.57
N THR A 172 -11.65 2.85 -3.69
CA THR A 172 -12.81 3.68 -4.06
C THR A 172 -12.36 4.99 -4.72
N HIS A 173 -11.34 5.65 -4.17
CA HIS A 173 -10.86 6.90 -4.72
C HIS A 173 -9.99 6.72 -5.97
N LEU A 174 -9.23 5.63 -6.09
CA LEU A 174 -8.48 5.28 -7.29
C LEU A 174 -9.40 5.06 -8.50
N VAL A 175 -10.51 4.33 -8.34
CA VAL A 175 -11.46 4.09 -9.46
C VAL A 175 -12.00 5.42 -9.98
N ALA A 176 -12.49 6.29 -9.09
CA ALA A 176 -13.01 7.60 -9.47
C ALA A 176 -11.93 8.54 -10.03
N PHE A 177 -10.69 8.43 -9.54
CA PHE A 177 -9.54 9.16 -10.03
C PHE A 177 -9.14 8.71 -11.44
N ALA A 178 -9.01 7.41 -11.67
CA ALA A 178 -8.68 6.81 -12.96
C ALA A 178 -9.63 7.27 -14.07
N SER A 179 -10.95 7.25 -13.80
CA SER A 179 -11.96 7.81 -14.73
C SER A 179 -11.74 9.30 -15.00
N SER A 180 -11.31 10.09 -14.00
CA SER A 180 -11.10 11.53 -14.15
C SER A 180 -9.83 11.91 -14.94
N VAL A 181 -8.82 11.02 -14.99
CA VAL A 181 -7.57 11.23 -15.74
C VAL A 181 -7.50 10.46 -17.06
N GLY A 182 -8.56 9.76 -17.45
CA GLY A 182 -8.59 8.98 -18.69
C GLY A 182 -7.70 7.72 -18.65
N GLN A 183 -7.55 7.12 -17.47
CA GLN A 183 -6.95 5.79 -17.33
C GLN A 183 -8.00 4.71 -17.55
N VAL A 184 -7.68 3.71 -18.38
CA VAL A 184 -8.52 2.52 -18.54
C VAL A 184 -8.26 1.54 -17.38
N ILE A 185 -9.33 1.10 -16.71
CA ILE A 185 -9.27 -0.01 -15.76
C ILE A 185 -9.79 -1.27 -16.46
N SER A 186 -8.99 -2.33 -16.49
CA SER A 186 -9.37 -3.66 -16.98
C SER A 186 -10.39 -4.29 -16.02
N SER A 187 -11.45 -4.91 -16.57
CA SER A 187 -12.54 -5.53 -15.79
C SER A 187 -12.09 -6.72 -14.93
N LYS A 188 -10.85 -7.19 -15.08
CA LYS A 188 -10.26 -8.27 -14.29
C LYS A 188 -9.73 -7.72 -12.96
N ILE A 189 -10.49 -7.92 -11.88
CA ILE A 189 -9.93 -7.83 -10.52
C ILE A 189 -9.09 -9.09 -10.29
N VAL A 190 -7.79 -8.93 -10.11
CA VAL A 190 -6.90 -10.06 -9.76
C VAL A 190 -7.03 -10.32 -8.26
N VAL A 191 -7.86 -11.29 -7.92
CA VAL A 191 -8.06 -11.74 -6.54
C VAL A 191 -6.92 -12.67 -6.15
N VAL A 192 -6.00 -12.18 -5.32
CA VAL A 192 -4.98 -13.03 -4.69
C VAL A 192 -5.65 -13.84 -3.56
N PRO A 193 -5.64 -15.18 -3.59
CA PRO A 193 -6.16 -16.00 -2.49
C PRO A 193 -5.45 -15.66 -1.18
N SER A 194 -6.21 -15.59 -0.07
CA SER A 194 -5.64 -15.23 1.24
C SER A 194 -5.17 -16.43 2.07
N THR A 195 -5.24 -17.64 1.50
CA THR A 195 -4.65 -18.86 2.05
C THR A 195 -3.18 -18.98 1.64
N PRO A 196 -2.26 -19.27 2.57
CA PRO A 196 -0.94 -19.78 2.20
C PRO A 196 -1.10 -21.03 1.31
N PRO A 197 -0.17 -21.31 0.37
CA PRO A 197 -0.17 -22.59 -0.30
C PRO A 197 -0.01 -23.70 0.74
N THR A 198 -1.02 -24.56 0.86
CA THR A 198 -0.93 -25.79 1.67
C THR A 198 0.31 -26.55 1.20
N PRO A 199 1.22 -26.96 2.09
CA PRO A 199 2.35 -27.80 1.69
C PRO A 199 1.82 -29.03 0.95
N LEU A 200 2.25 -29.22 -0.29
CA LEU A 200 1.90 -30.42 -1.06
C LEU A 200 2.31 -31.66 -0.25
N PRO A 201 1.48 -32.72 -0.21
CA PRO A 201 1.87 -33.96 0.44
C PRO A 201 3.22 -34.42 -0.11
N ARG A 202 4.18 -34.61 0.80
CA ARG A 202 5.54 -35.00 0.47
C ARG A 202 5.50 -36.37 -0.22
N GLU A 203 5.67 -36.41 -1.54
CA GLU A 203 5.77 -37.68 -2.26
C GLU A 203 6.85 -38.55 -1.60
N GLN A 204 6.44 -39.75 -1.18
CA GLN A 204 7.34 -40.74 -0.63
C GLN A 204 8.22 -41.25 -1.77
N LYS A 205 9.44 -40.71 -1.88
CA LYS A 205 10.48 -41.29 -2.74
C LYS A 205 10.72 -42.73 -2.29
N HIS A 206 10.17 -43.69 -3.03
CA HIS A 206 10.43 -45.10 -2.83
C HIS A 206 11.94 -45.36 -2.96
N SER A 207 12.49 -46.01 -1.94
CA SER A 207 13.89 -46.41 -1.88
C SER A 207 14.18 -47.48 -2.92
N VAL A 208 14.88 -47.12 -4.00
CA VAL A 208 15.55 -48.11 -4.85
C VAL A 208 16.96 -48.31 -4.32
N THR A 209 17.16 -49.43 -3.64
CA THR A 209 18.41 -49.82 -2.99
C THR A 209 19.46 -50.18 -4.04
N MET A 210 20.45 -49.31 -4.24
CA MET A 210 21.66 -49.62 -5.00
C MET A 210 22.68 -50.27 -4.05
N LYS A 211 23.02 -51.54 -4.28
CA LYS A 211 24.18 -52.18 -3.64
C LYS A 211 25.45 -51.53 -4.18
N VAL A 212 26.31 -51.06 -3.28
CA VAL A 212 27.70 -50.72 -3.59
C VAL A 212 28.58 -51.65 -2.79
N GLU A 213 29.36 -52.47 -3.48
CA GLU A 213 30.34 -53.36 -2.86
C GLU A 213 31.59 -52.54 -2.46
N SER A 214 32.15 -52.87 -1.30
CA SER A 214 33.44 -52.39 -0.80
C SER A 214 34.39 -53.59 -0.79
N PRO A 215 35.68 -53.46 -1.15
CA PRO A 215 36.69 -52.79 -0.30
C PRO A 215 37.70 -51.94 -1.13
N MET A 216 38.81 -51.37 -0.64
CA MET A 216 39.51 -51.41 0.65
C MET A 216 39.94 -49.99 1.10
N ALA A 217 40.25 -49.81 2.39
CA ALA A 217 41.37 -48.97 2.87
C ALA A 217 42.49 -49.95 3.31
N ILE A 218 43.78 -49.62 3.46
CA ILE A 218 44.48 -48.44 3.97
C ILE A 218 45.91 -48.50 3.36
N GLU A 219 46.57 -47.35 3.10
CA GLU A 219 47.89 -47.08 3.71
C GLU A 219 48.28 -45.60 3.55
N CYS A 220 48.77 -45.02 4.65
CA CYS A 220 49.07 -43.61 4.78
C CYS A 220 50.57 -43.48 5.12
N ALA A 221 51.38 -43.04 4.16
CA ALA A 221 52.77 -42.71 4.39
C ALA A 221 52.88 -41.19 4.60
N VAL A 222 53.35 -40.80 5.78
CA VAL A 222 53.63 -39.40 6.13
C VAL A 222 55.13 -39.18 6.05
N GLU A 223 55.57 -38.40 5.07
CA GLU A 223 56.88 -37.74 5.11
C GLU A 223 56.69 -36.25 4.82
N GLN A 224 56.96 -35.44 5.83
CA GLN A 224 57.34 -34.04 5.70
C GLN A 224 58.71 -33.89 6.38
N TYR A 225 59.56 -33.05 5.77
CA TYR A 225 60.95 -32.78 6.18
C TYR A 225 61.08 -32.29 7.62
#